data_AF-H1KLB6-F1
#
_entry.id   AF-H1KLB6-F1
#
_cell.length_a   1.000
_cell.length_b   1.000
_cell.length_c   1.000
_cell.angle_alpha   90.00
_cell.angle_beta   90.00
_cell.angle_gamma   90.00
#
_symmetry.space_group_name_H-M   'P 1'
#
loop_
_entity.id
_entity.type
_entity.pdbx_description
1 polymer ?
#
loop_
_entity_poly.entity_id
_entity_poly.type
_entity_poly.pdbx_seq_one_letter_code
_entity_poly.pdbx_strand_id
1 'polypeptide(L)'
;MSDAARGQLHTRVHDDVVGHAPPGTEAPDIRLKPLLLTGLFIVVFAAVTIGGLRYYYNRQGLGPLVQTARMFPAPRLQQSPAADLAAMLRDQRAKLDGYAWIDHENGIARMPIEEAMRRLAERGNAAYAAPLQPERTPALGSRGGASSRVLSPGVGPGAVSTPVSTGPGIGVR
;
A
#
# COMPACT_ATOMS: atom_id res chain seq x y z
N MET A 1 53.39 -37.55 -95.55
CA MET A 1 51.94 -37.30 -95.78
C MET A 1 51.37 -37.02 -94.40
N SER A 2 51.37 -35.75 -93.99
CA SER A 2 50.17 -34.87 -93.90
C SER A 2 49.12 -35.52 -93.00
N ASP A 3 48.68 -34.93 -91.88
CA ASP A 3 48.08 -33.60 -91.84
C ASP A 3 47.79 -33.20 -90.37
N ALA A 4 47.71 -31.87 -90.15
CA ALA A 4 46.93 -31.07 -89.20
C ALA A 4 46.54 -31.64 -87.81
N ALA A 5 46.42 -30.85 -86.73
CA ALA A 5 45.92 -29.49 -86.67
C ALA A 5 46.14 -28.92 -85.26
N ARG A 6 46.35 -27.60 -85.18
CA ARG A 6 45.74 -26.61 -84.25
C ARG A 6 45.65 -27.03 -82.76
N GLY A 7 46.26 -26.35 -81.80
CA GLY A 7 46.38 -24.91 -81.62
C GLY A 7 45.68 -24.53 -80.31
N GLN A 8 46.38 -23.85 -79.39
CA GLN A 8 45.83 -23.12 -78.23
C GLN A 8 47.01 -22.39 -77.56
N LEU A 9 47.25 -21.11 -77.88
CA LEU A 9 46.74 -19.91 -77.20
C LEU A 9 47.06 -19.84 -75.69
N HIS A 10 48.08 -19.02 -75.41
CA HIS A 10 48.24 -18.15 -74.25
C HIS A 10 47.10 -18.16 -73.21
N THR A 11 47.41 -18.36 -71.93
CA THR A 11 47.77 -17.24 -71.06
C THR A 11 48.07 -17.77 -69.65
N ARG A 12 49.26 -17.45 -69.16
CA ARG A 12 49.69 -17.72 -67.79
C ARG A 12 49.16 -16.56 -66.95
N VAL A 13 48.02 -16.77 -66.30
CA VAL A 13 47.59 -15.93 -65.16
C VAL A 13 48.23 -16.54 -63.92
N HIS A 14 49.09 -15.76 -63.25
CA HIS A 14 49.55 -16.07 -61.89
C HIS A 14 48.45 -15.64 -60.93
N ASP A 15 47.92 -16.59 -60.15
CA ASP A 15 47.13 -16.31 -58.95
C ASP A 15 47.98 -16.66 -57.73
N ASP A 16 48.13 -15.68 -56.84
CA ASP A 16 48.89 -15.74 -55.60
C ASP A 16 48.25 -16.73 -54.62
N VAL A 17 48.87 -17.91 -54.48
CA VAL A 17 48.55 -18.84 -53.38
C VAL A 17 49.31 -18.39 -52.14
N VAL A 18 48.71 -17.46 -51.40
CA VAL A 18 49.04 -17.25 -50.00
C VAL A 18 48.66 -18.53 -49.25
N GLY A 19 49.67 -19.28 -48.80
CA GLY A 19 49.47 -20.51 -48.01
C GLY A 19 48.64 -20.24 -46.77
N HIS A 20 47.35 -20.56 -46.83
CA HIS A 20 46.51 -20.68 -45.65
C HIS A 20 46.85 -22.03 -45.02
N ALA A 21 47.49 -21.98 -43.84
CA ALA A 21 47.53 -23.14 -42.96
C ALA A 21 46.08 -23.65 -42.82
N PRO A 22 45.83 -24.96 -43.00
CA PRO A 22 44.47 -25.49 -42.94
C PRO A 22 43.87 -25.09 -41.58
N PRO A 23 42.61 -24.60 -41.53
CA PRO A 23 41.95 -24.35 -40.26
C PRO A 23 41.84 -25.70 -39.55
N GLY A 24 42.73 -25.92 -38.58
CA GLY A 24 42.55 -26.98 -37.61
C GLY A 24 41.19 -26.75 -36.98
N THR A 25 40.29 -27.72 -37.16
CA THR A 25 39.01 -27.73 -36.46
C THR A 25 39.35 -27.87 -34.98
N GLU A 26 39.36 -26.76 -34.23
CA GLU A 26 39.48 -26.82 -32.79
C GLU A 26 38.30 -27.64 -32.27
N ALA A 27 38.57 -28.82 -31.73
CA ALA A 27 37.55 -29.58 -31.05
C ALA A 27 37.10 -28.71 -29.85
N PRO A 28 35.79 -28.47 -29.65
CA PRO A 28 35.33 -27.72 -28.50
C PRO A 28 35.78 -28.44 -27.23
N ASP A 29 36.77 -27.91 -26.50
CA ASP A 29 37.21 -28.44 -25.20
C ASP A 29 36.22 -28.04 -24.10
N ILE A 30 34.96 -28.42 -24.32
CA ILE A 30 33.88 -28.26 -23.37
C ILE A 30 33.49 -29.66 -22.95
N ARG A 31 33.85 -30.01 -21.72
CA ARG A 31 33.41 -31.27 -21.13
C ARG A 31 31.89 -31.22 -20.96
N LEU A 32 31.17 -31.84 -21.89
CA LEU A 32 29.70 -31.83 -21.92
C LEU A 32 29.07 -32.40 -20.65
N LYS A 33 29.74 -33.38 -20.02
CA LYS A 33 29.26 -34.02 -18.80
C LYS A 33 29.06 -33.04 -17.63
N PRO A 34 30.09 -32.28 -17.18
CA PRO A 34 29.89 -31.30 -16.12
C PRO A 34 28.91 -30.19 -16.51
N LEU A 35 28.87 -29.77 -17.78
CA LEU A 35 27.92 -28.74 -18.24
C LEU A 35 26.46 -29.21 -18.15
N LEU A 36 26.17 -30.44 -18.56
CA LEU A 36 24.83 -31.02 -18.44
C LEU A 36 24.45 -31.25 -16.97
N LEU A 37 25.42 -31.61 -16.14
CA LEU A 37 25.19 -31.90 -14.72
C LEU A 37 24.93 -30.60 -13.93
N THR A 38 25.64 -29.52 -14.23
CA THR A 38 25.38 -28.20 -13.63
C THR A 38 24.04 -27.63 -14.12
N GLY A 39 23.73 -27.76 -15.41
CA GLY A 39 22.42 -27.37 -15.95
C GLY A 39 21.27 -28.13 -15.29
N LEU A 40 21.39 -29.46 -15.18
CA LEU A 40 20.40 -30.30 -14.49
C LEU A 40 20.26 -29.90 -13.01
N PHE A 41 21.37 -29.63 -12.32
CA PHE A 41 21.35 -29.19 -10.93
C PHE A 41 20.57 -27.89 -10.75
N ILE A 42 20.78 -26.90 -11.62
CA ILE A 42 20.06 -25.61 -11.57
C ILE A 42 18.56 -25.83 -11.77
N VAL A 43 18.17 -26.66 -12.74
CA VAL A 43 16.76 -26.96 -13.02
C VAL A 43 16.11 -27.67 -11.83
N VAL A 44 16.79 -28.67 -11.25
CA VAL A 44 16.29 -29.38 -10.06
C VAL A 44 16.19 -28.45 -8.88
N PHE A 45 17.20 -27.60 -8.63
CA PHE A 45 17.19 -26.64 -7.54
C PHE A 45 16.04 -25.63 -7.68
N ALA A 46 15.82 -25.08 -8.88
CA ALA A 46 14.71 -24.18 -9.15
C ALA A 46 13.36 -24.88 -8.96
N ALA A 47 13.21 -26.11 -9.46
CA ALA A 47 11.99 -26.90 -9.32
C ALA A 47 11.67 -27.22 -7.85
N VAL A 48 12.68 -27.60 -7.05
CA VAL A 48 12.54 -27.85 -5.61
C VAL A 48 12.19 -26.56 -4.87
N THR A 49 12.81 -25.44 -5.22
CA THR A 49 12.53 -24.14 -4.59
C THR A 49 11.09 -23.70 -4.87
N ILE A 50 10.65 -23.75 -6.13
CA ILE A 50 9.28 -23.40 -6.54
C ILE A 50 8.26 -24.37 -5.92
N GLY A 51 8.54 -25.67 -5.96
CA GLY A 51 7.67 -26.70 -5.39
C GLY A 51 7.53 -26.60 -3.88
N GLY A 52 8.64 -26.40 -3.17
CA GLY A 52 8.68 -26.20 -1.72
C GLY A 52 7.95 -24.94 -1.29
N LEU A 53 8.17 -23.84 -2.01
CA LEU A 53 7.47 -22.57 -1.75
C LEU A 53 5.97 -22.70 -2.00
N ARG A 54 5.57 -23.37 -3.09
CA ARG A 54 4.15 -23.66 -3.39
C ARG A 54 3.53 -24.55 -2.33
N TYR A 55 4.23 -25.58 -1.87
CA TYR A 55 3.77 -26.49 -0.81
C TYR A 55 3.60 -25.75 0.52
N TYR A 56 4.57 -24.93 0.90
CA TYR A 56 4.54 -24.10 2.09
C TYR A 56 3.35 -23.13 2.08
N TYR A 57 3.20 -22.35 1.01
CA TYR A 57 2.10 -21.39 0.86
C TYR A 57 0.72 -22.08 0.82
N ASN A 58 0.61 -23.22 0.14
CA ASN A 58 -0.65 -23.98 0.08
C ASN A 58 -1.02 -24.61 1.44
N ARG A 59 -0.03 -25.11 2.20
CA ARG A 59 -0.26 -25.65 3.55
C ARG A 59 -0.64 -24.59 4.58
N GLN A 60 -0.14 -23.36 4.44
CA GLN A 60 -0.48 -22.25 5.35
C GLN A 60 -1.74 -21.47 4.94
N GLY A 61 -2.43 -21.88 3.87
CA GLY A 61 -3.60 -21.15 3.36
C GLY A 61 -3.28 -19.78 2.76
N LEU A 62 -1.99 -19.47 2.61
CA LEU A 62 -1.44 -18.27 1.96
C LEU A 62 -1.46 -18.47 0.44
N GLY A 63 -2.62 -18.85 -0.11
CA GLY A 63 -2.85 -18.87 -1.55
C GLY A 63 -2.55 -17.49 -2.17
N PRO A 64 -2.47 -17.39 -3.52
CA PRO A 64 -2.10 -16.14 -4.18
C PRO A 64 -2.81 -14.96 -3.53
N LEU A 65 -2.04 -13.96 -3.08
CA LEU A 65 -2.53 -12.68 -2.54
C LEU A 65 -3.26 -11.85 -3.61
N VAL A 66 -3.87 -12.51 -4.59
CA VAL A 66 -4.91 -11.94 -5.46
C VAL A 66 -6.09 -11.70 -4.53
N GLN A 67 -6.03 -10.58 -3.84
CA GLN A 67 -7.13 -10.00 -3.11
C GLN A 67 -8.25 -9.90 -4.13
N THR A 68 -9.21 -10.83 -4.06
CA THR A 68 -10.38 -10.86 -4.93
C THR A 68 -10.90 -9.43 -5.01
N ALA A 69 -11.01 -8.89 -6.23
CA ALA A 69 -11.43 -7.52 -6.45
C ALA A 69 -12.66 -7.27 -5.58
N ARG A 70 -12.52 -6.39 -4.58
CA ARG A 70 -13.61 -6.11 -3.65
C ARG A 70 -14.73 -5.53 -4.50
N MET A 71 -15.78 -6.32 -4.71
CA MET A 71 -16.95 -5.87 -5.44
C MET A 71 -17.64 -4.84 -4.55
N PHE A 72 -17.42 -3.56 -4.84
CA PHE A 72 -18.12 -2.49 -4.16
C PHE A 72 -19.61 -2.59 -4.51
N PRO A 73 -20.51 -2.45 -3.53
CA PRO A 73 -21.93 -2.39 -3.83
C PRO A 73 -22.20 -1.24 -4.80
N ALA A 74 -23.17 -1.43 -5.69
CA ALA A 74 -23.55 -0.38 -6.64
C ALA A 74 -23.86 0.93 -5.87
N PRO A 75 -23.39 2.09 -6.36
CA PRO A 75 -23.60 3.37 -5.68
C PRO A 75 -25.10 3.60 -5.51
N ARG A 76 -25.55 3.71 -4.26
CA ARG A 76 -26.96 3.99 -3.95
C ARG A 76 -27.16 5.49 -3.92
N LEU A 77 -28.17 5.98 -4.63
CA LEU A 77 -28.56 7.39 -4.56
C LEU A 77 -29.15 7.69 -3.18
N GLN A 78 -28.70 8.78 -2.56
CA GLN A 78 -29.30 9.29 -1.32
C GLN A 78 -30.75 9.70 -1.60
N GLN A 79 -31.70 9.16 -0.82
CA GLN A 79 -33.13 9.30 -1.10
C GLN A 79 -33.64 10.73 -0.88
N SER A 80 -33.12 11.43 0.13
CA SER A 80 -33.60 12.76 0.54
C SER A 80 -32.46 13.69 0.97
N PRO A 81 -31.61 14.14 0.04
CA PRO A 81 -30.43 14.96 0.37
C PRO A 81 -30.78 16.25 1.12
N ALA A 82 -31.92 16.88 0.81
CA ALA A 82 -32.36 18.10 1.48
C ALA A 82 -32.75 17.87 2.96
N ALA A 83 -33.42 16.77 3.26
CA ALA A 83 -33.82 16.43 4.63
C ALA A 83 -32.61 16.10 5.50
N ASP A 84 -31.66 15.35 4.94
CA ASP A 84 -30.42 14.97 5.64
C ASP A 84 -29.54 16.19 5.90
N LEU A 85 -29.43 17.11 4.93
CA LEU A 85 -28.73 18.38 5.12
C LEU A 85 -29.37 19.22 6.22
N ALA A 86 -30.71 19.33 6.23
CA ALA A 86 -31.42 20.08 7.26
C ALA A 86 -31.25 19.45 8.66
N ALA A 87 -31.16 18.12 8.76
CA ALA A 87 -30.85 17.44 10.02
C ALA A 87 -29.42 17.74 10.48
N MET A 88 -28.43 17.61 9.59
CA MET A 88 -27.03 17.92 9.90
C MET A 88 -26.86 19.36 10.37
N LEU A 89 -27.46 20.33 9.67
CA LEU A 89 -27.37 21.74 10.03
C LEU A 89 -28.01 22.03 11.39
N ARG A 90 -29.15 21.39 11.72
CA ARG A 90 -29.78 21.51 13.04
C ARG A 90 -28.86 21.00 14.15
N ASP A 91 -28.23 19.84 13.95
CA ASP A 91 -27.31 19.27 14.93
C ASP A 91 -26.06 20.12 15.13
N GLN A 92 -25.54 20.70 14.03
CA GLN A 92 -24.41 21.62 14.09
C GLN A 92 -24.78 22.90 14.83
N ARG A 93 -25.93 23.48 14.51
CA ARG A 93 -26.42 24.70 15.16
C ARG A 93 -26.64 24.50 16.66
N ALA A 94 -27.24 23.37 17.07
CA ALA A 94 -27.41 23.02 18.48
C ALA A 94 -26.08 22.95 19.26
N LYS A 95 -25.00 22.52 18.61
CA LYS A 95 -23.66 22.51 19.23
C LYS A 95 -23.06 23.91 19.34
N LEU A 96 -23.37 24.83 18.42
CA LEU A 96 -22.84 26.20 18.41
C LEU A 96 -23.57 27.12 19.38
N ASP A 97 -24.84 26.86 19.68
CA ASP A 97 -25.69 27.75 20.48
C ASP A 97 -25.68 27.39 21.98
N GLY A 98 -25.11 26.26 22.35
CA GLY A 98 -25.22 25.70 23.69
C GLY A 98 -23.90 25.60 24.44
N TYR A 99 -23.95 25.93 25.73
CA TYR A 99 -22.90 25.60 26.68
C TYR A 99 -22.83 24.09 26.90
N ALA A 100 -21.61 23.55 27.00
CA ALA A 100 -21.38 22.18 27.43
C ALA A 100 -19.96 22.00 27.96
N TRP A 101 -19.75 21.06 28.87
CA TRP A 101 -18.40 20.62 29.24
C TRP A 101 -17.81 19.76 28.12
N ILE A 102 -16.58 20.07 27.70
CA ILE A 102 -15.80 19.23 26.78
C ILE A 102 -14.92 18.29 27.61
N ASP A 103 -14.29 18.83 28.65
CA ASP A 103 -13.45 18.09 29.58
C ASP A 103 -13.57 18.74 30.96
N HIS A 104 -14.31 18.07 31.86
CA HIS A 104 -14.57 18.60 33.19
C HIS A 104 -13.31 18.57 34.08
N GLU A 105 -12.49 17.54 33.93
CA GLU A 105 -11.24 17.36 34.71
C GLU A 105 -10.22 18.44 34.36
N ASN A 106 -10.18 18.84 33.09
CA ASN A 106 -9.28 19.89 32.61
C ASN A 106 -9.94 21.28 32.57
N GLY A 107 -11.17 21.43 33.06
CA GLY A 107 -11.87 22.71 33.10
C GLY A 107 -12.20 23.31 31.73
N ILE A 108 -12.29 22.49 30.68
CA ILE A 108 -12.55 22.93 29.32
C ILE A 108 -14.05 22.85 29.04
N ALA A 109 -14.67 24.01 28.84
CA ALA A 109 -16.07 24.14 28.44
C ALA A 109 -16.20 24.77 27.06
N ARG A 110 -17.24 24.34 26.34
CA ARG A 110 -17.77 24.98 25.13
C ARG A 110 -18.66 26.15 25.54
N MET A 111 -18.46 27.29 24.88
CA MET A 111 -19.29 28.49 24.98
C MET A 111 -20.04 28.71 23.64
N PRO A 112 -21.27 29.26 23.66
CA PRO A 112 -21.97 29.66 22.46
C PRO A 112 -21.15 30.64 21.63
N ILE A 113 -21.17 30.47 20.31
CA ILE A 113 -20.29 31.23 19.42
C ILE A 113 -20.61 32.74 19.43
N GLU A 114 -21.89 33.12 19.54
CA GLU A 114 -22.29 34.53 19.64
C GLU A 114 -21.72 35.20 20.89
N GLU A 115 -21.73 34.50 22.02
CA GLU A 115 -21.16 34.97 23.28
C GLU A 115 -19.65 35.11 23.18
N ALA A 116 -18.98 34.10 22.60
CA ALA A 116 -17.54 34.10 22.41
C ALA A 116 -17.11 35.29 21.53
N MET A 117 -17.82 35.51 20.41
CA MET A 117 -17.61 36.65 19.52
C MET A 117 -17.83 37.98 20.25
N ARG A 118 -18.89 38.11 21.06
CA ARG A 118 -19.16 39.34 21.82
C ARG A 118 -18.03 39.65 22.80
N ARG A 119 -17.59 38.66 23.59
CA ARG A 119 -16.48 38.81 24.54
C ARG A 119 -15.15 39.10 23.86
N LEU A 120 -14.93 38.53 22.68
CA LEU A 120 -13.75 38.80 21.87
C LEU A 120 -13.75 40.24 21.38
N ALA A 121 -14.88 40.72 20.86
CA ALA A 121 -15.06 42.10 20.40
C ALA A 121 -14.91 43.11 21.53
N GLU A 122 -15.47 42.83 22.72
CA GLU A 122 -15.33 43.67 23.93
C GLU A 122 -13.86 43.84 24.36
N ARG A 123 -13.04 42.78 24.24
CA ARG A 123 -11.62 42.82 24.60
C ARG A 123 -10.71 43.43 23.52
N GLY A 124 -11.17 43.51 22.27
CA GLY A 124 -10.40 44.06 21.15
C GLY A 124 -9.04 43.37 20.97
N ASN A 125 -7.98 44.14 20.69
CA ASN A 125 -6.64 43.60 20.44
C ASN A 125 -6.06 42.81 21.62
N ALA A 126 -6.45 43.13 22.86
CA ALA A 126 -6.03 42.40 24.05
C ALA A 126 -6.62 40.98 24.12
N ALA A 127 -7.67 40.68 23.34
CA ALA A 127 -8.25 39.35 23.26
C ALA A 127 -7.35 38.33 22.53
N TYR A 128 -6.49 38.82 21.63
CA TYR A 128 -5.51 38.01 20.90
C TYR A 128 -4.17 37.90 21.63
N ALA A 129 -3.98 38.65 22.72
CA ALA A 129 -2.87 38.39 23.62
C ALA A 129 -3.06 36.98 24.15
N ALA A 130 -2.09 36.09 23.88
CA ALA A 130 -2.15 34.71 24.30
C ALA A 130 -2.55 34.67 25.78
N PRO A 131 -3.67 34.02 26.12
CA PRO A 131 -4.02 33.85 27.52
C PRO A 131 -2.81 33.21 28.21
N LEU A 132 -2.50 33.64 29.45
CA LEU A 132 -1.66 32.86 30.36
C LEU A 132 -2.41 31.58 30.80
N GLN A 133 -3.11 30.93 29.87
CA GLN A 133 -3.43 29.52 30.01
C GLN A 133 -2.08 28.82 30.15
N PRO A 134 -1.90 27.93 31.13
CA PRO A 134 -0.72 27.09 31.15
C PRO A 134 -0.64 26.43 29.78
N GLU A 135 0.38 26.80 28.99
CA GLU A 135 0.56 26.30 27.63
C GLU A 135 0.41 24.79 27.63
N ARG A 136 -0.74 24.28 27.18
CA ARG A 136 -0.82 22.93 26.67
C ARG A 136 -0.90 23.06 25.17
N THR A 137 0.27 23.13 24.57
CA THR A 137 0.45 22.80 23.16
C THR A 137 -0.10 21.39 22.95
N PRO A 138 -1.19 21.21 22.17
CA PRO A 138 -1.59 19.86 21.79
C PRO A 138 -0.39 19.22 21.10
N ALA A 139 -0.01 18.01 21.51
CA ALA A 139 1.11 17.28 20.90
C ALA A 139 0.96 17.34 19.37
N LEU A 140 2.01 17.68 18.63
CA LEU A 140 2.00 17.66 17.17
C LEU A 140 1.50 16.29 16.70
N GLY A 141 0.32 16.26 16.07
CA GLY A 141 -0.40 15.04 15.69
C GLY A 141 -1.71 14.78 16.46
N SER A 142 -1.95 15.48 17.57
CA SER A 142 -3.25 15.51 18.25
C SER A 142 -4.21 16.37 17.46
N ARG A 143 -4.98 15.73 16.59
CA ARG A 143 -6.10 16.37 15.88
C ARG A 143 -7.18 16.65 16.91
N GLY A 144 -7.09 17.81 17.57
CA GLY A 144 -7.96 18.22 18.67
C GLY A 144 -9.42 17.87 18.41
N GLY A 145 -10.02 17.09 19.31
CA GLY A 145 -11.48 16.87 19.41
C GLY A 145 -12.22 16.27 18.22
N ALA A 146 -11.57 15.96 17.09
CA ALA A 146 -12.21 15.35 15.93
C ALA A 146 -12.15 13.82 16.02
N SER A 147 -12.60 13.25 17.14
CA SER A 147 -12.94 11.83 17.23
C SER A 147 -14.33 11.61 16.65
N SER A 148 -14.56 12.01 15.39
CA SER A 148 -15.43 11.15 14.58
C SER A 148 -14.66 9.84 14.47
N ARG A 149 -15.13 8.82 15.20
CA ARG A 149 -14.66 7.45 15.04
C ARG A 149 -14.77 7.16 13.54
N VAL A 150 -13.65 7.29 12.82
CA VAL A 150 -13.51 6.74 11.48
C VAL A 150 -13.60 5.25 11.73
N LEU A 151 -14.82 4.71 11.61
CA LEU A 151 -15.07 3.30 11.58
C LEU A 151 -14.13 2.76 10.51
N SER A 152 -13.10 2.01 10.93
CA SER A 152 -12.26 1.27 10.00
C SER A 152 -13.21 0.44 9.10
N PRO A 153 -13.09 0.53 7.77
CA PRO A 153 -13.91 -0.27 6.88
C PRO A 153 -13.40 -1.71 6.95
N GLY A 154 -13.89 -2.46 7.94
CA GLY A 154 -13.44 -3.83 8.19
C GLY A 154 -14.04 -4.56 9.39
N VAL A 155 -14.88 -3.94 10.21
CA VAL A 155 -15.56 -4.66 11.31
C VAL A 155 -17.00 -4.94 10.91
N GLY A 156 -17.29 -6.19 10.56
CA GLY A 156 -18.65 -6.67 10.35
C GLY A 156 -19.50 -6.55 11.63
N PRO A 157 -20.83 -6.50 11.51
CA PRO A 157 -21.71 -6.36 12.66
C PRO A 157 -21.68 -7.65 13.48
N GLY A 158 -20.94 -7.66 14.58
CA GLY A 158 -20.85 -8.85 15.44
C GLY A 158 -20.12 -8.69 16.78
N ALA A 159 -19.28 -7.67 16.96
CA ALA A 159 -18.61 -7.46 18.25
C ALA A 159 -19.39 -6.45 19.12
N VAL A 160 -20.56 -6.86 19.60
CA VAL A 160 -21.14 -6.28 20.81
C VAL A 160 -20.32 -6.83 21.98
N SER A 161 -19.31 -6.09 22.43
CA SER A 161 -18.75 -6.28 23.76
C SER A 161 -19.80 -5.83 24.77
N THR A 162 -20.53 -6.80 25.33
CA THR A 162 -21.29 -6.62 26.55
C THR A 162 -20.36 -6.09 27.65
N PRO A 163 -20.65 -4.94 28.29
CA PRO A 163 -19.96 -4.62 29.53
C PRO A 163 -20.37 -5.64 30.58
N VAL A 164 -19.42 -6.45 31.05
CA VAL A 164 -19.59 -7.27 32.24
C VAL A 164 -19.84 -6.31 33.41
N SER A 165 -21.08 -6.28 33.87
CA SER A 165 -21.47 -5.63 35.12
C SER A 165 -20.96 -6.53 36.26
N THR A 166 -19.92 -6.07 36.96
CA THR A 166 -19.50 -6.65 38.23
C THR A 166 -19.58 -5.58 39.30
N GLY A 167 -20.55 -5.71 40.18
CA GLY A 167 -20.59 -5.10 41.51
C GLY A 167 -21.71 -5.77 42.32
N PRO A 168 -21.74 -5.63 43.66
CA PRO A 168 -20.66 -5.53 44.64
C PRO A 168 -20.67 -6.74 45.61
N GLY A 169 -19.50 -7.13 46.12
CA GLY A 169 -19.38 -8.16 47.16
C GLY A 169 -19.70 -7.60 48.54
N ILE A 170 -20.85 -8.00 49.09
CA ILE A 170 -21.24 -7.83 50.49
C ILE A 170 -20.32 -8.71 51.37
N GLY A 171 -19.57 -8.09 52.28
CA GLY A 171 -18.80 -8.78 53.31
C GLY A 171 -19.51 -8.70 54.66
N VAL A 172 -20.17 -9.80 55.04
CA VAL A 172 -20.61 -10.08 56.41
C VAL A 172 -19.46 -10.80 57.12
N ARG A 173 -18.99 -10.24 58.24
CA ARG A 173 -18.60 -10.97 59.46
C ARG A 173 -18.35 -10.00 60.60
#